data_AF-A0A947IGU0-F1
#
_entry.id   AF-A0A947IGU0-F1
#
_cell.length_a   1.000
_cell.length_b   1.000
_cell.length_c   1.000
_cell.angle_alpha   90.00
_cell.angle_beta   90.00
_cell.angle_gamma   90.00
#
_symmetry.space_group_name_H-M   'P 1'
#
loop_
_entity.id
_entity.type
_entity.pdbx_description
1 polymer ?
#
loop_
_entity_poly.entity_id
_entity_poly.type
_entity_poly.pdbx_seq_one_letter_code
_entity_poly.pdbx_strand_id
1 'polypeptide(L)'
;MTRVLFIVIAMIIASVAYAQPWQPVVLWDRSGAGEASWYGVKIVPLGDQNDDGYADWAVWALGGAPPGDPSEELVEFFHGGNPPSQQPYMIFAIDSDTTDEFAHFEGVGDVNGDGYQDWDIWWHFLSDPDNWAVSIYFGGPTADAFPDFTLRIPTAHGDVGPVGDFNGDGYDDLFRYYLPPLDYSEIFYGGSPMDTIPDWICQSPSGNRYLAWPEAHGDVNGDGYSDFISDTPPQNA
;
A
#
# COMPACT_ATOMS: atom_id res chain seq x y z
N MET A 1 -6.49 -57.48 -57.23
CA MET A 1 -6.52 -56.08 -57.68
C MET A 1 -7.96 -55.60 -57.56
N THR A 2 -8.37 -54.56 -56.84
CA THR A 2 -7.70 -53.59 -55.94
C THR A 2 -8.83 -52.68 -55.42
N ARG A 3 -8.77 -52.24 -54.14
CA ARG A 3 -9.21 -50.91 -53.64
C ARG A 3 -10.74 -50.65 -53.58
N VAL A 4 -11.40 -50.15 -52.52
CA VAL A 4 -11.01 -49.38 -51.32
C VAL A 4 -12.04 -49.63 -50.20
N LEU A 5 -11.57 -50.08 -49.04
CA LEU A 5 -12.15 -49.78 -47.72
C LEU A 5 -11.13 -48.83 -47.08
N PHE A 6 -11.51 -47.62 -46.66
CA PHE A 6 -10.81 -46.72 -45.69
C PHE A 6 -11.29 -45.27 -45.91
N ILE A 7 -12.47 -44.92 -45.37
CA ILE A 7 -12.78 -43.53 -44.99
C ILE A 7 -13.55 -43.62 -43.66
N VAL A 8 -12.83 -43.97 -42.60
CA VAL A 8 -13.23 -43.71 -41.21
C VAL A 8 -11.98 -43.11 -40.57
N ILE A 9 -12.13 -41.98 -39.89
CA ILE A 9 -11.11 -41.29 -39.08
C ILE A 9 -10.07 -40.49 -39.88
N ALA A 10 -10.46 -39.31 -40.38
CA ALA A 10 -9.50 -38.26 -40.72
C ALA A 10 -10.00 -36.82 -40.47
N MET A 11 -11.16 -36.64 -39.81
CA MET A 11 -11.70 -35.32 -39.44
C MET A 11 -12.07 -35.24 -37.95
N ILE A 12 -11.29 -35.89 -37.09
CA ILE A 12 -11.22 -35.55 -35.65
C ILE A 12 -9.75 -35.58 -35.24
N ILE A 13 -8.91 -34.83 -35.96
CA ILE A 13 -7.56 -34.45 -35.48
C ILE A 13 -7.36 -32.98 -35.83
N ALA A 14 -8.20 -32.13 -35.26
CA ALA A 14 -7.93 -30.72 -35.10
C ALA A 14 -8.69 -30.25 -33.86
N SER A 15 -7.95 -29.61 -32.95
CA SER A 15 -8.40 -29.00 -31.69
C SER A 15 -8.97 -29.93 -30.61
N VAL A 16 -8.12 -30.79 -30.04
CA VAL A 16 -8.09 -30.88 -28.58
C VAL A 16 -6.71 -30.39 -28.17
N ALA A 17 -6.54 -29.07 -28.17
CA ALA A 17 -5.48 -28.46 -27.39
C ALA A 17 -5.86 -28.74 -25.93
N TYR A 18 -5.24 -29.75 -25.32
CA TYR A 18 -5.25 -29.88 -23.89
C TYR A 18 -4.62 -28.61 -23.33
N ALA A 19 -5.44 -27.66 -22.88
CA ALA A 19 -4.97 -26.63 -21.97
C ALA A 19 -4.38 -27.41 -20.79
N GLN A 20 -3.06 -27.34 -20.62
CA GLN A 20 -2.44 -27.88 -19.41
C GLN A 20 -3.17 -27.23 -18.23
N PRO A 21 -3.60 -28.00 -17.21
CA PRO A 21 -4.25 -27.40 -16.06
C PRO A 21 -3.29 -26.35 -15.51
N TRP A 22 -3.78 -25.12 -15.32
CA TRP A 22 -2.99 -24.03 -14.77
C TRP A 22 -2.22 -24.54 -13.54
N GLN A 23 -0.90 -24.38 -13.57
CA GLN A 23 -0.03 -24.70 -12.45
C GLN A 23 0.52 -23.38 -11.91
N PRO A 24 0.22 -23.02 -10.65
CA PRO A 24 0.88 -21.87 -10.04
C PRO A 24 2.39 -22.15 -9.98
N VAL A 25 3.19 -21.16 -10.38
CA VAL A 25 4.64 -21.20 -10.24
C VAL A 25 5.01 -20.18 -9.17
N VAL A 26 5.78 -20.61 -8.17
CA VAL A 26 6.37 -19.70 -7.18
C VAL A 26 7.52 -18.98 -7.86
N LEU A 27 7.40 -17.65 -8.02
CA LEU A 27 8.42 -16.82 -8.64
C LEU A 27 9.35 -16.16 -7.61
N TRP A 28 8.89 -16.04 -6.36
CA TRP A 28 9.60 -15.41 -5.27
C TRP A 28 9.19 -16.07 -3.95
N ASP A 29 10.16 -16.32 -3.07
CA ASP A 29 9.96 -16.92 -1.75
C ASP A 29 11.09 -16.44 -0.82
N ARG A 30 10.72 -15.83 0.32
CA ARG A 30 11.68 -15.34 1.31
C ARG A 30 11.07 -15.42 2.71
N SER A 31 11.95 -15.67 3.68
CA SER A 31 11.64 -15.65 5.11
C SER A 31 12.55 -14.68 5.85
N GLY A 32 12.08 -14.13 6.97
CA GLY A 32 12.89 -13.27 7.83
C GLY A 32 14.00 -14.01 8.58
N ALA A 33 14.84 -13.26 9.29
CA ALA A 33 16.07 -13.74 9.91
C ALA A 33 15.86 -14.73 11.10
N GLY A 34 14.63 -14.93 11.56
CA GLY A 34 14.30 -15.87 12.65
C GLY A 34 12.80 -16.09 12.88
N GLU A 35 12.46 -17.04 13.75
CA GLU A 35 11.08 -17.47 14.06
C GLU A 35 10.19 -16.35 14.65
N ALA A 36 10.79 -15.27 15.17
CA ALA A 36 10.11 -14.13 15.76
C ALA A 36 10.16 -12.86 14.88
N SER A 37 10.51 -12.98 13.60
CA SER A 37 10.68 -11.81 12.73
C SER A 37 9.40 -11.20 12.18
N TRP A 38 8.27 -11.92 12.30
CA TRP A 38 6.96 -11.50 11.75
C TRP A 38 7.12 -10.95 10.32
N TYR A 39 7.95 -11.63 9.53
CA TYR A 39 8.30 -11.20 8.18
C TYR A 39 7.12 -11.42 7.24
N GLY A 40 6.77 -10.40 6.46
CA GLY A 40 5.60 -10.45 5.59
C GLY A 40 4.29 -10.35 6.36
N VAL A 41 4.27 -9.61 7.48
CA VAL A 41 3.00 -9.14 8.09
C VAL A 41 2.17 -8.40 7.07
N LYS A 42 2.85 -7.70 6.15
CA LYS A 42 2.22 -7.06 5.01
C LYS A 42 3.14 -7.05 3.80
N ILE A 43 2.53 -7.15 2.63
CA ILE A 43 3.17 -6.95 1.33
C ILE A 43 2.42 -5.81 0.67
N VAL A 44 3.13 -4.75 0.29
CA VAL A 44 2.56 -3.55 -0.34
C VAL A 44 3.02 -3.53 -1.80
N PRO A 45 2.10 -3.60 -2.78
CA PRO A 45 2.44 -3.34 -4.17
C PRO A 45 2.82 -1.87 -4.34
N LEU A 46 3.90 -1.59 -5.06
CA LEU A 46 4.39 -0.22 -5.28
C LEU A 46 4.39 0.18 -6.78
N GLY A 47 3.83 -0.65 -7.66
CA GLY A 47 3.96 -0.40 -9.10
C GLY A 47 5.43 -0.48 -9.55
N ASP A 48 5.77 0.03 -10.72
CA ASP A 48 7.14 -0.01 -11.25
C ASP A 48 7.95 1.16 -10.68
N GLN A 49 8.92 0.91 -9.80
CA GLN A 49 9.69 1.95 -9.10
C GLN A 49 11.02 2.28 -9.79
N ASN A 50 11.34 1.60 -10.90
CA ASN A 50 12.63 1.73 -11.59
C ASN A 50 12.53 1.80 -13.13
N ASP A 51 11.32 1.93 -13.67
CA ASP A 51 10.98 1.94 -15.10
C ASP A 51 11.41 0.68 -15.87
N ASP A 52 11.47 -0.49 -15.21
CA ASP A 52 11.85 -1.73 -15.87
C ASP A 52 10.67 -2.47 -16.55
N GLY A 53 9.46 -1.96 -16.37
CA GLY A 53 8.20 -2.48 -16.89
C GLY A 53 7.58 -3.58 -16.03
N TYR A 54 8.13 -3.87 -14.85
CA TYR A 54 7.59 -4.83 -13.90
C TYR A 54 7.19 -4.12 -12.60
N ALA A 55 6.13 -4.61 -11.96
CA ALA A 55 5.75 -4.10 -10.66
C ALA A 55 6.72 -4.57 -9.56
N ASP A 56 7.08 -3.62 -8.71
CA ASP A 56 7.88 -3.70 -7.51
C ASP A 56 6.97 -3.79 -6.27
N TRP A 57 7.54 -4.18 -5.14
CA TRP A 57 6.81 -4.30 -3.89
C TRP A 57 7.70 -4.11 -2.68
N ALA A 58 7.07 -3.85 -1.55
CA ALA A 58 7.70 -3.80 -0.25
C ALA A 58 7.14 -4.88 0.68
N VAL A 59 7.98 -5.36 1.60
CA VAL A 59 7.63 -6.36 2.60
C VAL A 59 7.94 -5.78 3.97
N TRP A 60 6.90 -5.66 4.80
CA TRP A 60 7.02 -5.17 6.16
C TRP A 60 7.23 -6.32 7.15
N ALA A 61 8.16 -6.12 8.10
CA ALA A 61 8.53 -7.08 9.12
C ALA A 61 8.63 -6.41 10.50
N LEU A 62 7.91 -6.94 11.49
CA LEU A 62 7.87 -6.38 12.85
C LEU A 62 9.05 -6.80 13.77
N GLY A 63 10.02 -7.57 13.27
CA GLY A 63 11.15 -8.07 14.08
C GLY A 63 12.37 -8.49 13.25
N GLY A 64 12.74 -7.67 12.27
CA GLY A 64 13.59 -8.05 11.15
C GLY A 64 15.10 -7.87 11.32
N ALA A 65 15.59 -7.34 12.44
CA ALA A 65 17.02 -7.03 12.55
C ALA A 65 17.96 -8.26 12.49
N PRO A 66 19.20 -8.09 12.02
CA PRO A 66 20.22 -9.15 11.96
C PRO A 66 20.49 -9.75 13.36
N PRO A 67 21.15 -10.93 13.46
CA PRO A 67 21.40 -11.59 14.74
C PRO A 67 22.17 -10.68 15.71
N GLY A 68 21.46 -10.07 16.66
CA GLY A 68 22.02 -9.07 17.58
C GLY A 68 21.00 -8.14 18.21
N ASP A 69 19.90 -7.81 17.51
CA ASP A 69 18.80 -7.02 18.07
C ASP A 69 17.44 -7.51 17.55
N PRO A 70 16.56 -8.07 18.40
CA PRO A 70 15.24 -8.53 18.00
C PRO A 70 14.15 -7.44 18.02
N SER A 71 14.46 -6.15 18.25
CA SER A 71 13.44 -5.09 18.37
C SER A 71 13.21 -4.19 17.15
N GLU A 72 13.99 -4.28 16.07
CA GLU A 72 13.84 -3.35 14.95
C GLU A 72 12.78 -3.83 13.94
N GLU A 73 11.72 -3.04 13.77
CA GLU A 73 10.79 -3.15 12.63
C GLU A 73 11.47 -2.64 11.36
N LEU A 74 11.20 -3.26 10.21
CA LEU A 74 11.78 -2.81 8.95
C LEU A 74 10.87 -3.07 7.76
N VAL A 75 11.11 -2.31 6.70
CA VAL A 75 10.49 -2.51 5.38
C VAL A 75 11.60 -2.81 4.37
N GLU A 76 11.47 -3.92 3.66
CA GLU A 76 12.37 -4.29 2.57
C GLU A 76 11.69 -4.07 1.22
N PHE A 77 12.36 -3.36 0.31
CA PHE A 77 11.84 -3.03 -1.01
C PHE A 77 12.52 -3.86 -2.09
N PHE A 78 11.76 -4.36 -3.05
CA PHE A 78 12.23 -5.28 -4.08
C PHE A 78 11.81 -4.83 -5.47
N HIS A 79 12.74 -4.97 -6.42
CA HIS A 79 12.40 -4.88 -7.81
C HIS A 79 11.79 -6.19 -8.33
N GLY A 80 10.78 -6.03 -9.17
CA GLY A 80 10.21 -7.05 -10.02
C GLY A 80 11.17 -7.55 -11.08
N GLY A 81 10.59 -8.07 -12.16
CA GLY A 81 11.34 -8.68 -13.26
C GLY A 81 11.00 -10.14 -13.49
N ASN A 82 11.76 -10.76 -14.40
CA ASN A 82 11.61 -12.15 -14.77
C ASN A 82 12.99 -12.85 -14.85
N PRO A 83 13.45 -13.50 -13.75
CA PRO A 83 12.77 -13.64 -12.47
C PRO A 83 12.85 -12.36 -11.62
N PRO A 84 11.95 -12.18 -10.63
CA PRO A 84 12.01 -11.05 -9.70
C PRO A 84 13.26 -11.09 -8.80
N SER A 85 13.73 -9.92 -8.34
CA SER A 85 14.89 -9.83 -7.46
C SER A 85 14.65 -10.53 -6.13
N GLN A 86 15.63 -11.31 -5.67
CA GLN A 86 15.63 -11.92 -4.34
C GLN A 86 16.31 -11.05 -3.29
N GLN A 87 16.98 -9.97 -3.71
CA GLN A 87 17.67 -9.03 -2.83
C GLN A 87 16.92 -7.72 -2.79
N PRO A 88 16.74 -7.12 -1.60
CA PRO A 88 16.09 -5.84 -1.52
C PRO A 88 17.02 -4.75 -2.07
N TYR A 89 16.47 -3.78 -2.79
CA TYR A 89 17.22 -2.61 -3.26
C TYR A 89 17.33 -1.53 -2.18
N MET A 90 16.34 -1.50 -1.27
CA MET A 90 16.30 -0.62 -0.11
C MET A 90 15.83 -1.41 1.11
N ILE A 91 16.42 -1.10 2.27
CA ILE A 91 15.94 -1.54 3.57
C ILE A 91 15.73 -0.29 4.40
N PHE A 92 14.48 -0.03 4.77
CA PHE A 92 14.11 1.04 5.67
C PHE A 92 14.00 0.46 7.08
N ALA A 93 14.92 0.83 7.95
CA ALA A 93 14.83 0.50 9.37
C ALA A 93 13.88 1.52 10.02
N ILE A 94 12.81 1.02 10.61
CA ILE A 94 11.93 1.81 11.46
C ILE A 94 12.60 1.80 12.84
N ASP A 95 13.42 2.82 13.09
CA ASP A 95 14.28 2.91 14.27
C ASP A 95 13.45 3.05 15.54
N SER A 96 13.24 1.95 16.26
CA SER A 96 12.65 1.94 17.60
C SER A 96 13.66 2.35 18.69
N ASP A 97 14.46 3.39 18.44
CA ASP A 97 15.41 4.00 19.39
C ASP A 97 14.74 4.31 20.74
N THR A 98 13.43 4.54 20.69
CA THR A 98 12.55 4.52 21.84
C THR A 98 11.72 3.24 21.82
N THR A 99 11.52 2.62 22.98
CA THR A 99 10.72 1.39 23.19
C THR A 99 9.22 1.55 22.86
N ASP A 100 8.89 2.54 22.05
CA ASP A 100 7.71 3.36 22.19
C ASP A 100 7.08 3.73 20.84
N GLU A 101 7.32 2.95 19.79
CA GLU A 101 6.76 3.18 18.46
C GLU A 101 6.08 1.90 17.96
N PHE A 102 4.80 2.00 17.60
CA PHE A 102 4.21 1.09 16.61
C PHE A 102 4.29 1.83 15.29
N ALA A 103 4.79 1.17 14.25
CA ALA A 103 4.67 1.70 12.91
C ALA A 103 3.56 1.00 12.13
N HIS A 104 3.07 1.67 11.10
CA HIS A 104 2.25 1.09 10.05
C HIS A 104 2.83 1.53 8.71
N PHE A 105 2.80 0.64 7.71
CA PHE A 105 3.32 0.90 6.38
C PHE A 105 2.23 0.63 5.34
N GLU A 106 1.88 1.67 4.57
CA GLU A 106 0.96 1.61 3.43
C GLU A 106 1.57 2.22 2.17
N GLY A 107 1.08 1.79 1.02
CA GLY A 107 1.24 2.55 -0.22
C GLY A 107 0.12 3.59 -0.30
N VAL A 108 0.46 4.82 -0.68
CA VAL A 108 -0.50 5.93 -0.71
C VAL A 108 -0.87 6.40 -2.12
N GLY A 109 -0.32 5.76 -3.15
CA GLY A 109 -0.51 6.20 -4.53
C GLY A 109 0.54 7.23 -4.95
N ASP A 110 0.41 7.79 -6.15
CA ASP A 110 1.31 8.83 -6.69
C ASP A 110 0.84 10.22 -6.22
N VAL A 111 1.17 10.59 -4.99
CA VAL A 111 0.66 11.83 -4.38
C VAL A 111 1.41 13.07 -4.86
N ASN A 112 2.60 12.91 -5.45
CA ASN A 112 3.41 14.00 -5.97
C ASN A 112 3.38 14.12 -7.51
N GLY A 113 2.72 13.19 -8.20
CA GLY A 113 2.49 13.14 -9.65
C GLY A 113 3.74 12.87 -10.47
N ASP A 114 4.71 12.14 -9.91
CA ASP A 114 5.97 11.82 -10.59
C ASP A 114 5.93 10.50 -11.39
N GLY A 115 4.82 9.76 -11.28
CA GLY A 115 4.57 8.50 -11.96
C GLY A 115 4.92 7.27 -11.14
N TYR A 116 5.46 7.43 -9.93
CA TYR A 116 5.79 6.35 -9.00
C TYR A 116 4.80 6.32 -7.83
N GLN A 117 4.53 5.13 -7.30
CA GLN A 117 3.72 5.05 -6.09
C GLN A 117 4.56 5.46 -4.89
N ASP A 118 4.00 6.34 -4.08
CA ASP A 118 4.52 6.80 -2.81
C ASP A 118 4.01 5.90 -1.66
N TRP A 119 4.61 6.06 -0.48
CA TRP A 119 4.23 5.30 0.71
C TRP A 119 4.28 6.13 1.98
N ASP A 120 3.65 5.60 3.01
CA ASP A 120 3.66 6.21 4.33
C ASP A 120 4.32 5.34 5.40
N ILE A 121 4.73 6.01 6.48
CA ILE A 121 5.03 5.39 7.76
C ILE A 121 4.26 6.17 8.82
N TRP A 122 3.32 5.47 9.46
CA TRP A 122 2.66 5.95 10.65
C TRP A 122 3.58 5.77 11.87
N TRP A 123 3.62 6.75 12.79
CA TRP A 123 4.37 6.66 14.03
C TRP A 123 3.76 7.50 15.16
N HIS A 124 4.05 7.11 16.40
CA HIS A 124 3.71 7.85 17.62
C HIS A 124 4.75 7.57 18.69
N PHE A 125 4.98 8.52 19.59
CA PHE A 125 5.81 8.27 20.77
C PHE A 125 4.92 7.81 21.94
N LEU A 126 5.14 6.64 22.55
CA LEU A 126 4.41 6.27 23.78
C LEU A 126 4.64 7.28 24.93
N SER A 127 5.78 7.97 24.93
CA SER A 127 6.07 9.03 25.91
C SER A 127 5.24 10.31 25.73
N ASP A 128 4.66 10.52 24.55
CA ASP A 128 3.77 11.62 24.21
C ASP A 128 2.55 11.09 23.44
N PRO A 129 1.53 10.56 24.15
CA PRO A 129 0.40 9.89 23.52
C PRO A 129 -0.43 10.79 22.61
N ASP A 130 -0.23 12.11 22.62
CA ASP A 130 -0.92 13.05 21.73
C ASP A 130 -0.08 13.45 20.50
N ASN A 131 1.13 12.93 20.36
CA ASN A 131 2.03 13.22 19.26
C ASN A 131 2.09 12.06 18.26
N TRP A 132 1.04 12.00 17.44
CA TRP A 132 0.87 11.04 16.36
C TRP A 132 1.24 11.72 15.05
N ALA A 133 1.86 11.00 14.13
CA ALA A 133 2.15 11.54 12.81
C ALA A 133 2.23 10.46 11.75
N VAL A 134 2.00 10.88 10.52
CA VAL A 134 2.23 10.08 9.32
C VAL A 134 3.25 10.79 8.48
N SER A 135 4.35 10.10 8.23
CA SER A 135 5.41 10.52 7.33
C SER A 135 5.13 9.96 5.94
N ILE A 136 5.14 10.81 4.91
CA ILE A 136 5.01 10.41 3.51
C ILE A 136 6.40 10.45 2.87
N TYR A 137 6.68 9.47 2.04
CA TYR A 137 7.92 9.30 1.31
C TYR A 137 7.59 9.14 -0.17
N PHE A 138 8.25 9.95 -1.00
CA PHE A 138 8.10 9.87 -2.43
C PHE A 138 8.87 8.68 -3.00
N GLY A 139 8.23 8.00 -3.94
CA GLY A 139 8.74 6.81 -4.56
C GLY A 139 9.79 7.05 -5.63
N GLY A 140 9.98 5.99 -6.40
CA GLY A 140 10.82 5.99 -7.59
C GLY A 140 12.31 5.79 -7.34
N PRO A 141 13.13 5.97 -8.39
CA PRO A 141 14.56 5.62 -8.38
C PRO A 141 15.41 6.42 -7.39
N THR A 142 14.89 7.54 -6.89
CA THR A 142 15.59 8.44 -5.96
C THR A 142 15.05 8.40 -4.55
N ALA A 143 14.05 7.54 -4.28
CA ALA A 143 13.50 7.38 -2.94
C ALA A 143 14.61 7.11 -1.91
N ASP A 144 14.45 7.67 -0.73
CA ASP A 144 15.36 7.48 0.39
C ASP A 144 14.61 7.35 1.72
N ALA A 145 15.36 7.37 2.83
CA ALA A 145 14.81 7.18 4.16
C ALA A 145 14.38 8.49 4.85
N PHE A 146 14.41 9.62 4.15
CA PHE A 146 13.98 10.91 4.70
C PHE A 146 12.54 11.19 4.25
N PRO A 147 11.64 11.54 5.19
CA PRO A 147 10.27 11.87 4.80
C PRO A 147 10.24 13.18 4.01
N ASP A 148 9.57 13.16 2.88
CA ASP A 148 9.31 14.35 2.06
C ASP A 148 8.26 15.25 2.72
N PHE A 149 7.33 14.63 3.45
CA PHE A 149 6.23 15.32 4.10
C PHE A 149 5.80 14.62 5.40
N THR A 150 5.21 15.37 6.35
CA THR A 150 4.72 14.80 7.60
C THR A 150 3.42 15.46 8.04
N LEU A 151 2.36 14.67 8.15
CA LEU A 151 1.08 15.06 8.73
C LEU A 151 1.10 14.79 10.23
N ARG A 152 1.11 15.86 11.03
CA ARG A 152 0.88 15.74 12.47
C ARG A 152 -0.59 15.52 12.76
N ILE A 153 -0.87 14.55 13.63
CA ILE A 153 -2.18 14.19 14.12
C ILE A 153 -2.23 14.66 15.59
N PRO A 154 -2.86 15.81 15.89
CA PRO A 154 -2.77 16.48 17.19
C PRO A 154 -3.52 15.76 18.34
N THR A 155 -4.03 14.56 18.11
CA THR A 155 -4.76 13.75 19.10
C THR A 155 -4.55 12.28 18.79
N ALA A 156 -4.48 11.44 19.83
CA ALA A 156 -4.12 10.02 19.78
C ALA A 156 -4.92 9.07 18.88
N HIS A 157 -5.88 9.55 18.09
CA HIS A 157 -6.93 8.72 17.54
C HIS A 157 -7.26 9.03 16.07
N GLY A 158 -6.26 9.30 15.23
CA GLY A 158 -6.49 9.48 13.80
C GLY A 158 -5.53 8.65 12.96
N ASP A 159 -5.95 8.34 11.74
CA ASP A 159 -5.13 7.66 10.75
C ASP A 159 -5.19 8.36 9.40
N VAL A 160 -4.21 8.06 8.54
CA VAL A 160 -4.14 8.55 7.16
C VAL A 160 -4.20 7.35 6.23
N GLY A 161 -4.95 7.48 5.14
CA GLY A 161 -5.02 6.45 4.12
C GLY A 161 -5.24 7.03 2.73
N PRO A 162 -4.94 6.26 1.68
CA PRO A 162 -5.15 6.69 0.30
C PRO A 162 -6.64 6.75 -0.05
N VAL A 163 -7.01 7.73 -0.87
CA VAL A 163 -8.33 7.77 -1.56
C VAL A 163 -8.21 7.79 -3.08
N GLY A 164 -6.99 7.78 -3.61
CA GLY A 164 -6.69 7.96 -5.03
C GLY A 164 -6.94 9.39 -5.50
N ASP A 165 -6.87 9.64 -6.80
CA ASP A 165 -7.19 10.94 -7.43
C ASP A 165 -8.69 11.30 -7.29
N PHE A 166 -9.07 11.83 -6.12
CA PHE A 166 -10.44 12.10 -5.71
C PHE A 166 -10.97 13.39 -6.35
N ASN A 167 -10.09 14.35 -6.64
CA ASN A 167 -10.46 15.61 -7.26
C ASN A 167 -10.26 15.65 -8.80
N GLY A 168 -9.65 14.61 -9.38
CA GLY A 168 -9.42 14.43 -10.82
C GLY A 168 -8.32 15.32 -11.40
N ASP A 169 -7.34 15.71 -10.59
CA ASP A 169 -6.22 16.58 -11.00
C ASP A 169 -4.98 15.81 -11.45
N GLY A 170 -5.00 14.48 -11.33
CA GLY A 170 -3.94 13.57 -11.73
C GLY A 170 -2.94 13.26 -10.62
N TYR A 171 -3.20 13.69 -9.39
CA TYR A 171 -2.43 13.33 -8.20
C TYR A 171 -3.30 12.46 -7.28
N ASP A 172 -2.73 11.41 -6.69
CA ASP A 172 -3.47 10.65 -5.68
C ASP A 172 -3.61 11.49 -4.39
N ASP A 173 -4.78 11.43 -3.76
CA ASP A 173 -5.14 12.23 -2.60
C ASP A 173 -5.09 11.39 -1.30
N LEU A 174 -4.89 12.09 -0.18
CA LEU A 174 -4.85 11.50 1.16
C LEU A 174 -6.09 11.84 1.95
N PHE A 175 -6.60 10.86 2.68
CA PHE A 175 -7.67 11.05 3.65
C PHE A 175 -7.14 10.88 5.06
N ARG A 176 -7.62 11.72 5.97
CA ARG A 176 -7.38 11.59 7.41
C ARG A 176 -8.71 11.52 8.14
N TYR A 177 -8.82 10.66 9.13
CA TYR A 177 -9.96 10.69 10.06
C TYR A 177 -9.53 10.90 11.49
N TYR A 178 -10.47 11.38 12.30
CA TYR A 178 -10.32 11.49 13.73
C TYR A 178 -11.45 10.77 14.46
N LEU A 179 -11.10 9.86 15.36
CA LEU A 179 -12.03 9.25 16.29
C LEU A 179 -12.53 10.29 17.32
N PRO A 180 -13.55 9.96 18.13
CA PRO A 180 -14.03 10.86 19.18
C PRO A 180 -12.92 11.34 20.13
N PRO A 181 -12.98 12.60 20.61
CA PRO A 181 -14.12 13.51 20.52
C PRO A 181 -14.13 14.45 19.30
N LEU A 182 -13.15 14.36 18.39
CA LEU A 182 -13.09 15.23 17.21
C LEU A 182 -14.17 14.86 16.18
N ASP A 183 -14.29 13.58 15.82
CA ASP A 183 -15.40 13.03 15.00
C ASP A 183 -15.58 13.79 13.66
N TYR A 184 -14.49 13.92 12.90
CA TYR A 184 -14.51 14.44 11.54
C TYR A 184 -13.41 13.80 10.70
N SER A 185 -13.53 13.97 9.39
CA SER A 185 -12.55 13.50 8.41
C SER A 185 -12.12 14.63 7.49
N GLU A 186 -10.95 14.51 6.91
CA GLU A 186 -10.30 15.49 6.06
C GLU A 186 -9.76 14.80 4.81
N ILE A 187 -9.70 15.52 3.71
CA ILE A 187 -8.94 15.13 2.53
C ILE A 187 -7.92 16.23 2.25
N PHE A 188 -6.70 15.79 1.92
CA PHE A 188 -5.58 16.60 1.45
C PHE A 188 -5.36 16.21 0.00
N TYR A 189 -5.42 17.19 -0.88
CA TYR A 189 -5.12 16.94 -2.28
C TYR A 189 -3.63 16.71 -2.46
N GLY A 190 -3.30 15.74 -3.31
CA GLY A 190 -1.94 15.54 -3.78
C GLY A 190 -1.42 16.77 -4.53
N GLY A 191 -0.12 16.78 -4.79
CA GLY A 191 0.49 17.85 -5.58
C GLY A 191 1.99 17.99 -5.39
N SER A 192 2.57 18.85 -6.21
CA SER A 192 3.99 19.20 -6.15
C SER A 192 4.17 20.73 -6.08
N PRO A 193 4.27 21.33 -4.87
CA PRO A 193 4.30 20.68 -3.56
C PRO A 193 2.92 20.39 -2.98
N MET A 194 2.79 19.28 -2.26
CA MET A 194 1.70 19.00 -1.33
C MET A 194 1.87 19.82 -0.04
N ASP A 195 0.78 20.16 0.66
CA ASP A 195 0.83 20.84 1.95
C ASP A 195 -0.05 20.18 3.04
N THR A 196 0.03 20.69 4.27
CA THR A 196 -0.68 20.15 5.45
C THR A 196 -2.06 20.78 5.69
N ILE A 197 -2.60 21.53 4.74
CA ILE A 197 -3.88 22.22 4.85
C ILE A 197 -4.95 21.34 4.21
N PRO A 198 -5.99 20.92 4.95
CA PRO A 198 -7.09 20.14 4.38
C PRO A 198 -7.83 20.91 3.29
N ASP A 199 -8.06 20.27 2.15
CA ASP A 199 -8.84 20.81 1.02
C ASP A 199 -10.33 20.52 1.19
N TRP A 200 -10.66 19.39 1.81
CA TRP A 200 -12.03 19.03 2.14
C TRP A 200 -12.14 18.56 3.58
N ILE A 201 -13.26 18.92 4.23
CA ILE A 201 -13.55 18.53 5.60
C ILE A 201 -14.95 17.94 5.65
N CYS A 202 -15.05 16.68 6.03
CA CYS A 202 -16.29 15.99 6.31
C CYS A 202 -16.63 16.07 7.80
N GLN A 203 -17.69 16.78 8.13
CA GLN A 203 -18.31 16.67 9.45
C GLN A 203 -19.62 15.92 9.32
N SER A 204 -19.81 14.89 10.15
CA SER A 204 -21.06 14.14 10.20
C SER A 204 -22.27 15.07 10.37
N PRO A 205 -23.31 15.00 9.52
CA PRO A 205 -24.52 15.82 9.67
C PRO A 205 -25.25 15.63 11.00
N SER A 206 -25.04 14.49 11.66
CA SER A 206 -25.62 14.15 12.97
C SER A 206 -24.63 14.26 14.14
N GLY A 207 -23.40 14.75 13.89
CA GLY A 207 -22.33 14.86 14.90
C GLY A 207 -21.91 13.53 15.52
N ASN A 208 -22.10 12.41 14.83
CA ASN A 208 -21.97 11.05 15.39
C ASN A 208 -21.66 9.96 14.33
N ARG A 209 -21.14 10.35 13.15
CA ARG A 209 -20.79 9.46 12.02
C ARG A 209 -19.67 10.09 11.20
N TYR A 210 -18.45 10.04 11.70
CA TYR A 210 -17.25 10.26 10.90
C TYR A 210 -17.07 9.10 9.93
N LEU A 211 -16.37 9.37 8.82
CA LEU A 211 -15.84 8.33 7.94
C LEU A 211 -14.57 7.80 8.62
N ALA A 212 -14.49 6.49 8.87
CA ALA A 212 -13.29 5.86 9.41
C ALA A 212 -12.40 5.37 8.24
N TRP A 213 -11.69 4.26 8.41
CA TRP A 213 -10.63 3.84 7.48
C TRP A 213 -11.12 3.82 6.02
N PRO A 214 -10.50 4.59 5.12
CA PRO A 214 -10.86 4.60 3.72
C PRO A 214 -10.18 3.45 2.98
N GLU A 215 -10.86 2.91 1.99
CA GLU A 215 -10.29 1.99 1.01
C GLU A 215 -10.48 2.64 -0.37
N ALA A 216 -9.38 2.99 -1.03
CA ALA A 216 -9.41 3.48 -2.41
C ALA A 216 -9.88 2.34 -3.34
N HIS A 217 -10.87 2.61 -4.18
CA HIS A 217 -11.45 1.60 -5.08
C HIS A 217 -11.43 2.02 -6.56
N GLY A 218 -10.71 3.10 -6.88
CA GLY A 218 -10.74 3.71 -8.22
C GLY A 218 -12.13 4.22 -8.57
N ASP A 219 -12.38 4.52 -9.84
CA ASP A 219 -13.68 4.99 -10.31
C ASP A 219 -14.72 3.85 -10.32
N VAL A 220 -15.53 3.74 -9.25
CA VAL A 220 -16.54 2.68 -9.10
C VAL A 220 -17.84 3.04 -9.80
N ASN A 221 -18.07 4.33 -10.07
CA ASN A 221 -19.35 4.85 -10.56
C ASN A 221 -19.30 5.26 -12.05
N GLY A 222 -18.11 5.38 -12.64
CA GLY A 222 -17.84 5.72 -14.03
C GLY A 222 -17.84 7.22 -14.34
N ASP A 223 -17.62 8.09 -13.36
CA ASP A 223 -17.61 9.55 -13.54
C ASP A 223 -16.23 10.14 -13.86
N GLY A 224 -15.19 9.31 -13.83
CA GLY A 224 -13.82 9.67 -14.14
C GLY A 224 -13.01 10.16 -12.94
N TYR A 225 -13.54 10.07 -11.72
CA TYR A 225 -12.83 10.39 -10.47
C TYR A 225 -12.62 9.12 -9.64
N SER A 226 -11.56 9.07 -8.84
CA SER A 226 -11.38 7.97 -7.90
C SER A 226 -12.44 8.04 -6.79
N ASP A 227 -13.10 6.91 -6.55
CA ASP A 227 -14.01 6.72 -5.43
C ASP A 227 -13.30 5.95 -4.31
N PHE A 228 -13.77 6.15 -3.09
CA PHE A 228 -13.36 5.38 -1.92
C PHE A 228 -14.57 4.85 -1.15
N ILE A 229 -14.37 3.76 -0.42
CA ILE A 229 -15.35 3.20 0.51
C ILE A 229 -14.81 3.39 1.91
N SER A 230 -15.65 3.84 2.83
CA SER A 230 -15.31 3.99 4.24
C SER A 230 -16.45 3.47 5.09
N ASP A 231 -16.11 2.88 6.23
CA ASP A 231 -17.10 2.49 7.22
C ASP A 231 -17.45 3.66 8.15
N THR A 232 -18.63 3.57 8.75
CA THR A 232 -19.01 4.45 9.87
C THR A 232 -19.23 3.55 11.07
N PRO A 233 -18.24 3.38 11.96
CA PRO A 233 -18.39 2.53 13.13
C PRO A 233 -19.58 3.01 13.96
N PRO A 234 -20.54 2.16 14.33
CA PRO A 234 -21.60 2.57 15.24
C PRO A 234 -20.99 2.91 16.60
N GLN A 235 -21.17 4.13 17.09
CA GLN A 235 -20.95 4.39 18.52
C GLN A 235 -21.99 3.58 19.32
N ASN A 236 -21.49 2.77 20.26
CA ASN A 236 -22.23 1.90 21.20
C ASN A 236 -23.73 2.22 21.39
N ALA A 237 -24.59 1.20 21.21
CA ALA A 237 -26.00 1.21 21.63
C ALA A 237 -26.15 1.18 23.16
#